data_AF-A0A1N7DDA6-F1
#
_entry.id   AF-A0A1N7DDA6-F1
#
_cell.length_a   1.000
_cell.length_b   1.000
_cell.length_c   1.000
_cell.angle_alpha   90.00
_cell.angle_beta   90.00
_cell.angle_gamma   90.00
#
_symmetry.space_group_name_H-M   'P 1'
#
loop_
_entity.id
_entity.type
_entity.pdbx_description
1 polymer ?
#
loop_
_entity_poly.entity_id
_entity_poly.type
_entity_poly.pdbx_seq_one_letter_code
_entity_poly.pdbx_strand_id
1 'polypeptide(L)'
;MNHQLEEYSLTESMADFDEPFANLDLETLIQKGFLEKHRAFRQTYYTVLPAGRTFLDRSLVVNPGIGDLGEKTPHKAGVVFLEQWLVQYHDVDRTDRYYQHDSGTVFDVAGFDASGDLCWVGEVETTSHNTDAVVADYEKLAKADANAAWAFEDRACAIDVIDTLIETGPLDLSLTATQKQTVSALRAALSQTAIPGMTAVNTFRSLKTEVDTER
;
A
#
# COMPACT_ATOMS: atom_id res chain seq x y z
N MET A 1 2.88 14.60 6.12
CA MET A 1 1.71 13.78 5.80
C MET A 1 1.96 12.35 6.28
N ASN A 2 1.92 12.17 7.60
CA ASN A 2 2.11 10.87 8.27
C ASN A 2 1.05 10.76 9.39
N HIS A 3 -0.25 10.84 9.05
CA HIS A 3 -1.35 10.76 10.04
C HIS A 3 -1.39 11.87 11.10
N GLN A 4 -0.76 13.01 10.83
CA GLN A 4 -0.61 14.12 11.79
C GLN A 4 -1.70 15.20 11.67
N LEU A 5 -2.68 15.02 10.77
CA LEU A 5 -3.80 15.93 10.62
C LEU A 5 -5.05 15.18 11.10
N GLU A 6 -5.59 15.57 12.25
CA GLU A 6 -6.78 14.93 12.84
C GLU A 6 -8.02 15.03 11.93
N GLU A 7 -8.08 16.08 11.11
CA GLU A 7 -9.21 16.42 10.24
C GLU A 7 -9.10 15.82 8.82
N TYR A 8 -8.02 15.09 8.50
CA TYR A 8 -7.81 14.53 7.16
C TYR A 8 -7.36 13.08 7.21
N SER A 9 -8.09 12.21 6.50
CA SER A 9 -7.72 10.82 6.32
C SER A 9 -7.00 10.61 4.99
N LEU A 10 -5.93 9.80 4.99
CA LEU A 10 -5.28 9.36 3.74
C LEU A 10 -6.17 8.50 2.84
N THR A 11 -7.35 8.07 3.33
CA THR A 11 -8.37 7.42 2.50
C THR A 11 -9.21 8.40 1.68
N GLU A 12 -9.03 9.71 1.87
CA GLU A 12 -9.76 10.78 1.20
C GLU A 12 -8.92 11.41 0.08
N SER A 13 -9.58 11.80 -1.01
CA SER A 13 -8.91 12.49 -2.12
C SER A 13 -8.52 13.91 -1.71
N MET A 14 -7.29 14.32 -2.00
CA MET A 14 -6.82 15.71 -1.95
C MET A 14 -7.29 16.49 -3.19
N ALA A 15 -8.56 16.38 -3.55
CA ALA A 15 -9.11 17.08 -4.72
C ALA A 15 -9.50 18.51 -4.37
N ASP A 16 -10.00 18.71 -3.16
CA ASP A 16 -10.49 19.97 -2.64
C ASP A 16 -9.67 20.34 -1.40
N PHE A 17 -9.33 21.62 -1.28
CA PHE A 17 -8.61 22.17 -0.14
C PHE A 17 -9.51 23.21 0.52
N ASP A 18 -9.84 23.00 1.78
CA ASP A 18 -10.58 23.99 2.57
C ASP A 18 -9.68 25.17 2.96
N GLU A 19 -10.29 26.26 3.40
CA GLU A 19 -9.56 27.40 3.96
C GLU A 19 -8.64 26.96 5.11
N PRO A 20 -7.38 27.45 5.18
CA PRO A 20 -6.80 28.55 4.41
C PRO A 20 -6.15 28.13 3.06
N PHE A 21 -6.31 26.87 2.64
CA PHE A 21 -5.60 26.28 1.52
C PHE A 21 -6.36 26.34 0.17
N ALA A 22 -7.58 26.87 0.17
CA ALA A 22 -8.45 26.94 -1.01
C ALA A 22 -7.82 27.66 -2.23
N ASN A 23 -6.90 28.60 -1.98
CA ASN A 23 -6.23 29.39 -3.03
C ASN A 23 -4.78 28.94 -3.31
N LEU A 24 -4.41 27.72 -2.94
CA LEU A 24 -3.07 27.20 -3.24
C LEU A 24 -2.82 27.09 -4.74
N ASP A 25 -1.74 27.72 -5.21
CA ASP A 25 -1.25 27.57 -6.58
C ASP A 25 -0.47 26.25 -6.73
N LEU A 26 -1.23 25.17 -6.88
CA LEU A 26 -0.69 23.81 -7.03
C LEU A 26 0.19 23.67 -8.27
N GLU A 27 -0.11 24.40 -9.35
CA GLU A 27 0.67 24.33 -10.58
C GLU A 27 2.08 24.90 -10.34
N THR A 28 2.19 26.06 -9.73
CA THR A 28 3.49 26.65 -9.36
C THR A 28 4.27 25.75 -8.41
N LEU A 29 3.61 25.13 -7.42
CA LEU A 29 4.26 24.21 -6.48
C LEU A 29 4.78 22.94 -7.17
N ILE A 30 4.06 22.41 -8.15
CA ILE A 30 4.51 21.27 -8.98
C ILE A 30 5.67 21.69 -9.88
N GLN A 31 5.57 22.83 -10.57
CA GLN A 31 6.63 23.34 -11.46
C GLN A 31 7.94 23.61 -10.72
N LYS A 32 7.86 24.05 -9.46
CA LYS A 32 9.03 24.26 -8.58
C LYS A 32 9.62 22.95 -8.03
N GLY A 33 9.01 21.80 -8.31
CA GLY A 33 9.42 20.51 -7.74
C GLY A 33 9.19 20.43 -6.23
N PHE A 34 8.20 21.15 -5.70
CA PHE A 34 7.83 21.08 -4.28
C PHE A 34 6.76 20.03 -4.03
N LEU A 35 5.90 19.79 -5.02
CA LEU A 35 4.85 18.77 -4.98
C LEU A 35 4.94 17.86 -6.22
N GLU A 36 4.61 16.59 -6.03
CA GLU A 36 4.28 15.66 -7.11
C GLU A 36 2.78 15.31 -7.00
N LYS A 37 2.06 15.35 -8.12
CA LYS A 37 0.65 14.97 -8.19
C LYS A 37 0.53 13.51 -8.64
N HIS A 38 -0.30 12.77 -7.92
CA HIS A 38 -0.63 11.38 -8.22
C HIS A 38 -2.13 11.23 -8.44
N ARG A 39 -2.51 10.25 -9.27
CA ARG A 39 -3.89 9.75 -9.33
C ARG A 39 -3.87 8.26 -9.05
N ALA A 40 -4.36 7.87 -7.88
CA ALA A 40 -4.54 6.48 -7.48
C ALA A 40 -6.03 6.23 -7.24
N PHE A 41 -6.59 5.18 -7.84
CA PHE A 41 -8.00 4.79 -7.71
C PHE A 41 -9.02 5.97 -7.70
N ARG A 42 -9.01 6.82 -8.74
CA ARG A 42 -9.89 8.01 -8.89
C ARG A 42 -9.71 9.09 -7.83
N GLN A 43 -8.77 8.92 -6.91
CA GLN A 43 -8.40 9.91 -5.90
C GLN A 43 -7.16 10.67 -6.37
N THR A 44 -7.10 11.94 -5.99
CA THR A 44 -5.93 12.78 -6.21
C THR A 44 -5.11 12.81 -4.93
N TYR A 45 -3.81 12.60 -5.06
CA TYR A 45 -2.86 12.72 -3.95
C TYR A 45 -1.73 13.65 -4.34
N TYR A 46 -1.19 14.36 -3.36
CA TYR A 46 0.04 15.14 -3.54
C TYR A 46 1.11 14.61 -2.60
N THR A 47 2.33 14.46 -3.10
CA THR A 47 3.51 14.13 -2.29
C THR A 47 4.37 15.37 -2.18
N VAL A 48 4.69 15.79 -0.95
CA VAL A 48 5.66 16.88 -0.73
C VAL A 48 7.06 16.34 -0.98
N LEU A 49 7.75 16.89 -1.99
CA LEU A 49 9.09 16.48 -2.40
C LEU A 49 10.17 17.08 -1.49
N PRO A 50 11.42 16.55 -1.51
CA PRO A 50 12.49 17.05 -0.65
C PRO A 50 12.69 18.58 -0.72
N ALA A 51 12.66 19.16 -1.93
CA ALA A 51 12.79 20.61 -2.11
C ALA A 51 11.65 21.40 -1.44
N GLY A 52 10.42 20.88 -1.48
CA GLY A 52 9.27 21.47 -0.80
C GLY A 52 9.39 21.42 0.72
N ARG A 53 9.95 20.32 1.27
CA ARG A 53 10.18 20.17 2.72
C ARG A 53 11.23 21.15 3.23
N THR A 54 12.34 21.27 2.50
CA THR A 54 13.39 22.26 2.78
C THR A 54 12.83 23.67 2.72
N PHE A 55 11.99 23.98 1.73
CA PHE A 55 11.36 25.31 1.61
C PHE A 55 10.46 25.65 2.80
N LEU A 56 9.75 24.66 3.35
CA LEU A 56 8.85 24.84 4.49
C LEU A 56 9.56 24.92 5.85
N ASP A 57 10.88 24.72 5.90
CA ASP A 57 11.68 24.57 7.13
C ASP A 57 11.03 23.60 8.14
N ARG A 58 10.38 22.56 7.61
CA ARG A 58 9.77 21.51 8.42
C ARG A 58 10.55 20.22 8.24
N SER A 59 11.30 19.86 9.27
CA SER A 59 11.74 18.47 9.45
C SER A 59 10.51 17.63 9.77
N LEU A 60 10.10 16.76 8.85
CA LEU A 60 9.10 15.74 9.15
C LEU A 60 9.71 14.73 10.14
N VAL A 61 8.95 14.35 11.17
CA VAL A 61 9.36 13.31 12.11
C VAL A 61 9.44 11.98 11.35
N VAL A 62 10.61 11.34 11.40
CA VAL A 62 10.88 10.03 10.83
C VAL A 62 11.22 9.12 12.00
N ASN A 63 10.34 8.18 12.31
CA ASN A 63 10.58 7.13 13.29
C ASN A 63 10.00 5.83 12.75
N PRO A 64 10.51 4.66 13.20
CA PRO A 64 9.84 3.38 12.98
C PRO A 64 8.34 3.47 13.33
N GLY A 65 7.48 2.85 12.53
CA GLY A 65 6.03 2.89 12.69
C GLY A 65 5.31 4.10 12.04
N ILE A 66 6.04 5.05 11.45
CA ILE A 66 5.47 6.27 10.84
C ILE A 66 5.54 6.26 9.30
N GLY A 67 6.44 5.46 8.71
CA GLY A 67 6.71 5.37 7.28
C GLY A 67 7.93 6.18 6.81
N ASP A 68 8.37 5.97 5.57
CA ASP A 68 9.56 6.63 5.02
C ASP A 68 9.24 8.06 4.50
N LEU A 69 10.25 8.92 4.56
CA LEU A 69 10.29 10.21 3.88
C LEU A 69 10.32 10.07 2.37
N GLY A 70 10.97 9.05 1.82
CA GLY A 70 11.02 8.82 0.37
C GLY A 70 9.68 8.38 -0.22
N GLU A 71 8.79 7.86 0.63
CA GLU A 71 7.55 7.23 0.21
C GLU A 71 6.52 8.22 -0.33
N LYS A 72 5.92 7.84 -1.45
CA LYS A 72 4.87 8.61 -2.13
C LYS A 72 3.53 8.45 -1.41
N THR A 73 2.73 9.51 -1.40
CA THR A 73 1.41 9.53 -0.74
C THR A 73 0.47 8.38 -1.16
N PRO A 74 0.40 7.94 -2.43
CA PRO A 74 -0.42 6.79 -2.81
C PRO A 74 -0.07 5.50 -2.06
N HIS A 75 1.21 5.23 -1.82
CA HIS A 75 1.63 4.06 -1.06
C HIS A 75 1.11 4.19 0.38
N LYS A 76 1.32 5.35 1.03
CA LYS A 76 0.77 5.63 2.38
C LYS A 76 -0.74 5.43 2.48
N ALA A 77 -1.48 5.86 1.44
CA ALA A 77 -2.92 5.63 1.36
C ALA A 77 -3.24 4.12 1.25
N GLY A 78 -2.49 3.37 0.44
CA GLY A 78 -2.57 1.92 0.34
C GLY A 78 -2.36 1.22 1.68
N VAL A 79 -1.38 1.65 2.49
CA VAL A 79 -1.13 1.12 3.85
C VAL A 79 -2.36 1.27 4.73
N VAL A 80 -3.01 2.43 4.69
CA VAL A 80 -4.25 2.68 5.46
C VAL A 80 -5.40 1.84 4.96
N PHE A 81 -5.57 1.71 3.64
CA PHE A 81 -6.62 0.86 3.09
C PHE A 81 -6.43 -0.60 3.49
N LEU A 82 -5.19 -1.09 3.51
CA LEU A 82 -4.86 -2.44 3.90
C LEU A 82 -5.07 -2.66 5.40
N GLU A 83 -4.62 -1.74 6.25
CA GLU A 83 -4.90 -1.76 7.70
C GLU A 83 -6.40 -1.80 7.98
N GLN A 84 -7.18 -0.90 7.36
CA GLN A 84 -8.64 -0.84 7.54
C GLN A 84 -9.36 -2.12 7.09
N TRP A 85 -8.80 -2.80 6.09
CA TRP A 85 -9.32 -4.08 5.64
C TRP A 85 -8.96 -5.22 6.61
N LEU A 86 -7.73 -5.25 7.14
CA LEU A 86 -7.32 -6.27 8.11
C LEU A 86 -8.10 -6.21 9.42
N VAL A 87 -8.42 -5.02 9.94
CA VAL A 87 -9.18 -4.89 11.20
C VAL A 87 -10.63 -5.40 11.13
N GLN A 88 -11.15 -5.73 9.93
CA GLN A 88 -12.48 -6.37 9.79
C GLN A 88 -12.45 -7.86 10.13
N TYR A 89 -11.27 -8.49 10.10
CA TYR A 89 -11.12 -9.91 10.34
C TYR A 89 -11.19 -10.24 11.83
N HIS A 90 -12.12 -11.11 12.22
CA HIS A 90 -12.34 -11.51 13.62
C HIS A 90 -11.14 -12.14 14.33
N ASP A 91 -10.18 -12.67 13.57
CA ASP A 91 -8.91 -13.22 14.02
C ASP A 91 -7.81 -12.16 14.24
N VAL A 92 -8.07 -10.89 13.90
CA VAL A 92 -7.16 -9.76 14.10
C VAL A 92 -7.66 -8.88 15.25
N ASP A 93 -6.93 -8.86 16.36
CA ASP A 93 -7.21 -8.01 17.54
C ASP A 93 -6.48 -6.66 17.46
N ARG A 94 -5.31 -6.63 16.81
CA ARG A 94 -4.45 -5.44 16.71
C ARG A 94 -3.75 -5.39 15.36
N THR A 95 -3.55 -4.19 14.84
CA THR A 95 -2.70 -3.93 13.67
C THR A 95 -1.57 -2.97 14.00
N ASP A 96 -0.40 -3.19 13.39
CA ASP A 96 0.71 -2.25 13.36
C ASP A 96 1.08 -1.92 11.92
N ARG A 97 1.39 -0.65 11.65
CA ARG A 97 1.92 -0.21 10.35
C ARG A 97 3.44 -0.07 10.42
N TYR A 98 4.11 -0.32 9.31
CA TYR A 98 5.57 -0.29 9.21
C TYR A 98 6.21 -1.11 10.33
N TYR A 99 5.68 -2.32 10.53
CA TYR A 99 6.04 -3.20 11.63
C TYR A 99 7.42 -3.82 11.39
N GLN A 100 8.36 -3.50 12.28
CA GLN A 100 9.69 -4.10 12.27
C GLN A 100 9.62 -5.52 12.87
N HIS A 101 9.62 -6.53 12.01
CA HIS A 101 9.59 -7.94 12.43
C HIS A 101 10.92 -8.39 13.02
N ASP A 102 12.03 -8.03 12.37
CA ASP A 102 13.40 -8.29 12.80
C ASP A 102 14.35 -7.22 12.23
N SER A 103 15.67 -7.33 12.41
CA SER A 103 16.64 -6.31 11.97
C SER A 103 16.68 -6.03 10.46
N GLY A 104 16.09 -6.90 9.62
CA GLY A 104 16.11 -6.77 8.16
C GLY A 104 14.73 -6.70 7.52
N THR A 105 13.66 -7.01 8.25
CA THR A 105 12.31 -7.10 7.69
C THR A 105 11.36 -6.10 8.33
N VAL A 106 10.77 -5.27 7.48
CA VAL A 106 9.64 -4.38 7.80
C VAL A 106 8.48 -4.76 6.90
N PHE A 107 7.31 -4.95 7.51
CA PHE A 107 6.05 -5.10 6.80
C PHE A 107 5.27 -3.79 6.80
N ASP A 108 4.63 -3.45 5.69
CA ASP A 108 3.80 -2.24 5.63
C ASP A 108 2.65 -2.30 6.62
N VAL A 109 2.01 -3.46 6.75
CA VAL A 109 1.00 -3.74 7.77
C VAL A 109 1.21 -5.14 8.36
N ALA A 110 1.08 -5.25 9.68
CA ALA A 110 1.03 -6.50 10.42
C ALA A 110 -0.26 -6.58 11.23
N GLY A 111 -0.90 -7.75 11.24
CA GLY A 111 -2.05 -8.08 12.06
C GLY A 111 -1.70 -9.14 13.10
N PHE A 112 -2.19 -8.94 14.32
CA PHE A 112 -1.94 -9.80 15.48
C PHE A 112 -3.24 -10.32 16.04
N ASP A 113 -3.25 -11.58 16.47
CA ASP A 113 -4.40 -12.18 17.13
C ASP A 113 -4.50 -11.76 18.61
N ALA A 114 -5.52 -12.28 19.31
CA ALA A 114 -5.76 -11.98 20.72
C ALA A 114 -4.66 -12.49 21.68
N SER A 115 -3.79 -13.40 21.23
CA SER A 115 -2.62 -13.87 21.99
C SER A 115 -1.41 -12.95 21.77
N GLY A 116 -1.47 -12.05 20.79
CA GLY A 116 -0.37 -11.21 20.35
C GLY A 116 0.52 -11.89 19.31
N ASP A 117 0.10 -13.02 18.75
CA ASP A 117 0.83 -13.73 17.71
C ASP A 117 0.55 -13.12 16.33
N LEU A 118 1.57 -13.05 15.48
CA LEU A 118 1.47 -12.52 14.13
C LEU A 118 0.61 -13.45 13.27
N CYS A 119 -0.55 -12.99 12.80
CA CYS A 119 -1.47 -13.78 11.99
C CYS A 119 -1.60 -13.27 10.55
N TRP A 120 -1.31 -11.98 10.32
CA TRP A 120 -1.27 -11.36 9.00
C TRP A 120 -0.04 -10.47 8.82
N VAL A 121 0.50 -10.48 7.62
CA VAL A 121 1.48 -9.52 7.11
C VAL A 121 1.02 -9.00 5.76
N GLY A 122 1.40 -7.79 5.40
CA GLY A 122 1.02 -7.26 4.11
C GLY A 122 1.89 -6.15 3.58
N GLU A 123 1.89 -6.05 2.26
CA GLU A 123 2.69 -5.14 1.46
C GLU A 123 1.82 -4.35 0.50
N VAL A 124 2.20 -3.11 0.27
CA VAL A 124 1.53 -2.15 -0.58
C VAL A 124 2.41 -1.86 -1.78
N GLU A 125 1.93 -2.22 -2.95
CA GLU A 125 2.63 -1.96 -4.19
C GLU A 125 1.98 -0.82 -4.96
N THR A 126 2.83 0.11 -5.37
CA THR A 126 2.47 1.16 -6.32
C THR A 126 3.36 1.03 -7.53
N THR A 127 2.92 1.59 -8.67
CA THR A 127 3.66 1.41 -9.93
C THR A 127 5.12 1.86 -9.78
N SER A 128 6.03 0.89 -9.74
CA SER A 128 7.47 1.08 -9.63
C SER A 128 8.15 0.13 -10.61
N HIS A 129 9.28 0.53 -11.20
CA HIS A 129 10.04 -0.31 -12.12
C HIS A 129 11.18 -1.04 -11.40
N ASN A 130 11.00 -1.33 -10.11
CA ASN A 130 12.03 -1.95 -9.28
C ASN A 130 11.75 -3.44 -9.04
N THR A 131 12.16 -4.27 -10.00
CA THR A 131 12.00 -5.72 -9.94
C THR A 131 12.62 -6.35 -8.70
N ASP A 132 13.81 -5.88 -8.28
CA ASP A 132 14.51 -6.45 -7.12
C ASP A 132 13.75 -6.19 -5.81
N ALA A 133 13.11 -5.02 -5.68
CA ALA A 133 12.26 -4.72 -4.53
C ALA A 133 11.04 -5.66 -4.47
N VAL A 134 10.34 -5.81 -5.59
CA VAL A 134 9.17 -6.71 -5.69
C VAL A 134 9.51 -8.14 -5.29
N VAL A 135 10.65 -8.67 -5.76
CA VAL A 135 11.10 -10.02 -5.41
C VAL A 135 11.44 -10.11 -3.91
N ALA A 136 12.14 -9.11 -3.37
CA ALA A 136 12.46 -9.06 -1.94
C ALA A 136 11.20 -9.00 -1.07
N ASP A 137 10.19 -8.25 -1.49
CA ASP A 137 8.91 -8.10 -0.78
C ASP A 137 8.08 -9.40 -0.83
N TYR A 138 8.12 -10.12 -1.95
CA TYR A 138 7.57 -11.47 -2.00
C TYR A 138 8.32 -12.45 -1.09
N GLU A 139 9.65 -12.46 -1.12
CA GLU A 139 10.43 -13.38 -0.31
C GLU A 139 10.22 -13.19 1.19
N LYS A 140 10.08 -11.94 1.67
CA LYS A 140 9.81 -11.67 3.08
C LYS A 140 8.41 -12.15 3.48
N LEU A 141 7.40 -11.92 2.64
CA LEU A 141 6.04 -12.40 2.87
C LEU A 141 5.96 -13.93 2.84
N ALA A 142 6.65 -14.58 1.91
CA ALA A 142 6.66 -16.04 1.76
C ALA A 142 7.38 -16.76 2.92
N LYS A 143 8.30 -16.08 3.61
CA LYS A 143 9.01 -16.60 4.80
C LYS A 143 8.25 -16.38 6.11
N ALA A 144 7.24 -15.50 6.12
CA ALA A 144 6.45 -15.23 7.32
C ALA A 144 5.53 -16.42 7.62
N ASP A 145 5.48 -16.83 8.89
CA ASP A 145 4.53 -17.82 9.39
C ASP A 145 3.18 -17.14 9.70
N ALA A 146 2.60 -16.49 8.68
CA ALA A 146 1.38 -15.70 8.77
C ALA A 146 0.70 -15.65 7.40
N ASN A 147 -0.58 -15.26 7.37
CA ASN A 147 -1.25 -14.97 6.11
C ASN A 147 -0.65 -13.70 5.47
N ALA A 148 -0.54 -13.68 4.14
CA ALA A 148 0.08 -12.59 3.42
C ALA A 148 -0.91 -11.86 2.51
N ALA A 149 -1.05 -10.55 2.68
CA ALA A 149 -1.94 -9.70 1.90
C ALA A 149 -1.15 -8.69 1.05
N TRP A 150 -1.47 -8.63 -0.24
CA TRP A 150 -0.96 -7.59 -1.15
C TRP A 150 -2.04 -6.56 -1.44
N ALA A 151 -1.65 -5.30 -1.44
CA ALA A 151 -2.49 -4.17 -1.82
C ALA A 151 -1.85 -3.41 -2.99
N PHE A 152 -2.43 -3.51 -4.17
CA PHE A 152 -1.93 -2.85 -5.37
C PHE A 152 -2.68 -1.54 -5.65
N GLU A 153 -1.99 -0.54 -6.20
CA GLU A 153 -2.59 0.71 -6.64
C GLU A 153 -3.78 0.47 -7.60
N ASP A 154 -3.59 -0.44 -8.55
CA ASP A 154 -4.61 -0.89 -9.47
C ASP A 154 -4.34 -2.31 -10.02
N ARG A 155 -5.19 -2.76 -10.95
CA ARG A 155 -5.06 -4.08 -11.59
C ARG A 155 -3.81 -4.20 -12.45
N ALA A 156 -3.38 -3.13 -13.12
CA ALA A 156 -2.20 -3.19 -13.98
C ALA A 156 -0.95 -3.42 -13.13
N CYS A 157 -0.81 -2.67 -12.04
CA CYS A 157 0.26 -2.86 -11.06
C CYS A 157 0.27 -4.30 -10.49
N ALA A 158 -0.90 -4.85 -10.14
CA ALA A 158 -1.01 -6.24 -9.68
C ALA A 158 -0.52 -7.26 -10.72
N ILE A 159 -0.88 -7.08 -12.00
CA ILE A 159 -0.45 -7.96 -13.09
C ILE A 159 1.06 -7.83 -13.29
N ASP A 160 1.59 -6.62 -13.32
CA ASP A 160 3.02 -6.36 -13.56
C ASP A 160 3.88 -7.00 -12.46
N VAL A 161 3.46 -6.90 -11.20
CA VAL A 161 4.15 -7.55 -10.07
C VAL A 161 4.08 -9.07 -10.18
N ILE A 162 2.89 -9.64 -10.42
CA ILE A 162 2.75 -11.09 -10.53
C ILE A 162 3.53 -11.63 -11.73
N ASP A 163 3.49 -10.96 -12.87
CA ASP A 163 4.27 -11.34 -14.05
C ASP A 163 5.77 -11.24 -13.78
N THR A 164 6.21 -10.20 -13.08
CA THR A 164 7.61 -10.07 -12.63
C THR A 164 8.02 -11.26 -11.76
N LEU A 165 7.20 -11.68 -10.81
CA LEU A 165 7.48 -12.83 -9.93
C LEU A 165 7.43 -14.17 -10.66
N ILE A 166 6.65 -14.30 -11.74
CA ILE A 166 6.66 -15.48 -12.61
C ILE A 166 7.95 -15.50 -13.44
N GLU A 167 8.30 -14.37 -14.07
CA GLU A 167 9.45 -14.25 -14.97
C GLU A 167 10.79 -14.40 -14.23
N THR A 168 10.87 -13.91 -12.99
CA THR A 168 12.06 -14.04 -12.15
C THR A 168 12.17 -15.39 -11.43
N GLY A 169 11.09 -16.18 -11.39
CA GLY A 169 11.05 -17.53 -10.84
C GLY A 169 10.47 -17.75 -9.43
N PRO A 170 10.24 -16.75 -8.55
CA PRO A 170 9.58 -16.96 -7.27
C PRO A 170 8.17 -17.57 -7.32
N LEU A 171 7.45 -17.38 -8.43
CA LEU A 171 6.13 -17.99 -8.68
C LEU A 171 6.17 -18.98 -9.84
N ASP A 172 5.94 -20.25 -9.53
CA ASP A 172 5.75 -21.30 -10.54
C ASP A 172 4.25 -21.43 -10.90
N LEU A 173 3.75 -20.46 -11.67
CA LEU A 173 2.36 -20.47 -12.16
C LEU A 173 2.23 -19.81 -13.53
N SER A 174 1.17 -20.15 -14.25
CA SER A 174 0.85 -19.56 -15.54
C SER A 174 -0.58 -19.02 -15.53
N LEU A 175 -0.73 -17.71 -15.74
CA LEU A 175 -2.02 -17.04 -15.82
C LEU A 175 -2.44 -16.80 -17.28
N THR A 176 -3.67 -17.19 -17.60
CA THR A 176 -4.31 -16.86 -18.88
C THR A 176 -4.75 -15.39 -18.94
N ALA A 177 -4.93 -14.87 -20.15
CA ALA A 177 -5.47 -13.51 -20.36
C ALA A 177 -6.83 -13.31 -19.65
N THR A 178 -7.68 -14.34 -19.63
CA THR A 178 -8.98 -14.31 -18.94
C THR A 178 -8.82 -14.16 -17.43
N GLN A 179 -7.88 -14.88 -16.83
CA GLN A 179 -7.60 -14.77 -15.39
C GLN A 179 -7.05 -13.38 -15.02
N LYS A 180 -6.28 -12.75 -15.92
CA LYS A 180 -5.78 -11.38 -15.73
C LYS A 180 -6.84 -10.29 -15.99
N GLN A 181 -7.99 -10.62 -16.57
CA GLN A 181 -8.95 -9.62 -17.06
C GLN A 181 -9.60 -8.79 -15.94
N THR A 182 -9.84 -9.38 -14.76
CA THR A 182 -10.45 -8.70 -13.60
C THR A 182 -9.73 -9.08 -12.32
N VAL A 183 -9.79 -8.22 -11.30
CA VAL A 183 -9.21 -8.51 -9.98
C VAL A 183 -9.83 -9.77 -9.37
N SER A 184 -11.14 -9.97 -9.53
CA SER A 184 -11.83 -11.17 -9.03
C SER A 184 -11.36 -12.45 -9.74
N ALA A 185 -11.16 -12.42 -11.06
CA ALA A 185 -10.65 -13.57 -11.80
C ALA A 185 -9.19 -13.87 -11.43
N LEU A 186 -8.39 -12.84 -11.18
CA LEU A 186 -7.00 -12.96 -10.73
C LEU A 186 -6.94 -13.61 -9.35
N ARG A 187 -7.68 -13.08 -8.36
CA ARG A 187 -7.83 -13.65 -7.02
C ARG A 187 -8.24 -15.13 -7.07
N ALA A 188 -9.24 -15.46 -7.88
CA ALA A 188 -9.75 -16.83 -8.02
C ALA A 188 -8.73 -17.80 -8.66
N ALA A 189 -7.82 -17.30 -9.47
CA ALA A 189 -6.73 -18.10 -10.03
C ALA A 189 -5.63 -18.36 -8.99
N LEU A 190 -5.24 -17.33 -8.23
CA LEU A 190 -4.19 -17.42 -7.22
C LEU A 190 -4.60 -18.29 -6.03
N SER A 191 -5.87 -18.24 -5.61
CA SER A 191 -6.37 -19.01 -4.47
C SER A 191 -6.40 -20.52 -4.70
N GLN A 192 -6.29 -20.99 -5.96
CA GLN A 192 -6.27 -22.42 -6.28
C GLN A 192 -4.92 -23.08 -6.02
N THR A 193 -3.84 -22.29 -5.89
CA THR A 193 -2.46 -22.81 -5.91
C THR A 193 -1.76 -22.72 -4.55
N ALA A 194 -2.42 -22.19 -3.50
CA ALA A 194 -1.87 -22.03 -2.15
C ALA A 194 -0.43 -21.47 -2.17
N ILE A 195 -0.28 -20.26 -2.70
CA ILE A 195 1.00 -19.60 -2.93
C ILE A 195 1.49 -18.98 -1.61
N PRO A 196 2.65 -19.41 -1.07
CA PRO A 196 3.25 -18.76 0.10
C PRO A 196 3.45 -17.26 -0.16
N GLY A 197 3.18 -16.43 0.85
CA GLY A 197 3.35 -14.98 0.69
C GLY A 197 2.29 -14.30 -0.19
N MET A 198 1.22 -15.00 -0.60
CA MET A 198 0.17 -14.42 -1.44
C MET A 198 -1.24 -14.98 -1.12
N THR A 199 -1.61 -14.95 0.17
CA THR A 199 -2.93 -15.39 0.65
C THR A 199 -4.07 -14.53 0.11
N ALA A 200 -3.89 -13.21 0.09
CA ALA A 200 -4.87 -12.24 -0.40
C ALA A 200 -4.23 -11.25 -1.37
N VAL A 201 -4.92 -10.96 -2.48
CA VAL A 201 -4.50 -9.98 -3.48
C VAL A 201 -5.61 -8.98 -3.69
N ASN A 202 -5.35 -7.72 -3.37
CA ASN A 202 -6.33 -6.66 -3.39
C ASN A 202 -5.83 -5.47 -4.20
N THR A 203 -6.76 -4.62 -4.64
CA THR A 203 -6.44 -3.30 -5.15
C THR A 203 -6.96 -2.25 -4.17
N PHE A 204 -6.45 -1.02 -4.20
CA PHE A 204 -6.98 0.06 -3.34
C PHE A 204 -8.49 0.23 -3.54
N ARG A 205 -8.97 0.04 -4.78
CA ARG A 205 -10.39 0.00 -5.10
C ARG A 205 -11.15 -1.05 -4.31
N SER A 206 -10.69 -2.30 -4.35
CA SER A 206 -11.42 -3.39 -3.74
C SER A 206 -11.36 -3.32 -2.22
N LEU A 207 -10.22 -2.96 -1.64
CA LEU A 207 -10.09 -2.71 -0.19
C LEU A 207 -11.10 -1.66 0.27
N LYS A 208 -11.12 -0.48 -0.36
CA LYS A 208 -12.06 0.58 -0.02
C LYS A 208 -13.52 0.14 -0.16
N THR A 209 -13.83 -0.62 -1.21
CA THR A 209 -15.21 -1.08 -1.47
C THR A 209 -15.67 -2.09 -0.42
N GLU A 210 -14.80 -3.02 -0.03
CA GLU A 210 -15.06 -4.02 1.01
C GLU A 210 -15.27 -3.31 2.37
N VAL A 211 -14.35 -2.41 2.76
CA VAL A 211 -14.45 -1.61 4.00
C VAL A 211 -15.73 -0.76 4.06
N ASP A 212 -16.11 -0.11 2.96
CA ASP A 212 -17.31 0.73 2.91
C ASP A 212 -18.61 -0.10 2.95
N THR A 213 -18.58 -1.40 2.61
CA THR A 213 -19.76 -2.27 2.58
C THR A 213 -20.06 -2.91 3.94
N GLU A 214 -19.05 -3.04 4.81
CA GLU A 214 -19.20 -3.61 6.15
C GLU A 214 -19.57 -2.60 7.25
N ARG A 215 -19.65 -1.30 6.91
CA ARG A 215 -20.09 -0.20 7.79
C ARG A 215 -21.58 0.08 7.68
#